data_AF-A0A7V1JLS5-F1
#
_entry.id   AF-A0A7V1JLS5-F1
#
_cell.length_a   1.000
_cell.length_b   1.000
_cell.length_c   1.000
_cell.angle_alpha   90.00
_cell.angle_beta   90.00
_cell.angle_gamma   90.00
#
_symmetry.space_group_name_H-M   'P 1'
#
loop_
_entity.id
_entity.type
_entity.pdbx_description
1 polymer ?
#
loop_
_entity_poly.entity_id
_entity_poly.type
_entity_poly.pdbx_seq_one_letter_code
_entity_poly.pdbx_strand_id
1 'polypeptide(L)'
;MEWLEVSVQVGSEAAEAVAEVLTRFAPHGVAVEAGAEGICAGPVTVCAYLPANEHLPRTQRLVEEALWHLGQIIPIPEPAFRPVA
;
A
#
# COMPACT_ATOMS: atom_id res chain seq x y z
N MET A 1 15.72 -13.07 -0.83
CA MET A 1 15.96 -11.73 -1.44
C MET A 1 14.98 -10.90 -0.66
N GLU A 2 15.39 -10.19 0.38
CA GLU A 2 14.39 -9.69 1.32
C GLU A 2 13.54 -8.58 0.69
N TRP A 3 12.24 -8.67 0.87
CA TRP A 3 11.24 -7.68 0.47
C TRP A 3 10.54 -7.14 1.71
N LEU A 4 10.01 -5.94 1.61
CA LEU A 4 9.09 -5.39 2.58
C LEU A 4 7.73 -5.22 1.92
N GLU A 5 6.73 -5.89 2.47
CA GLU A 5 5.33 -5.65 2.14
C GLU A 5 4.84 -4.43 2.92
N VAL A 6 4.21 -3.51 2.20
CA VAL A 6 3.38 -2.44 2.74
C VAL A 6 1.93 -2.82 2.48
N SER A 7 1.07 -2.79 3.48
CA SER A 7 -0.36 -3.07 3.31
C SER A 7 -1.23 -1.96 3.89
N VAL A 8 -2.30 -1.61 3.18
CA VAL A 8 -3.30 -0.63 3.63
C VAL A 8 -4.68 -1.20 3.36
N GLN A 9 -5.49 -1.37 4.41
CA GLN A 9 -6.87 -1.81 4.27
C GLN A 9 -7.79 -0.60 4.09
N VAL A 10 -8.51 -0.53 2.98
CA VAL A 10 -9.38 0.59 2.63
C VAL A 10 -10.70 0.12 2.02
N GLY A 11 -11.68 1.02 1.95
CA GLY A 11 -12.86 0.78 1.12
C GLY A 11 -12.49 0.64 -0.36
N SER A 12 -13.30 -0.11 -1.11
CA SER A 12 -13.07 -0.38 -2.54
C SER A 12 -12.92 0.89 -3.39
N GLU A 13 -13.64 1.96 -3.06
CA GLU A 13 -13.57 3.27 -3.73
C GLU A 13 -12.21 3.95 -3.57
N ALA A 14 -11.51 3.72 -2.46
CA ALA A 14 -10.20 4.31 -2.18
C ALA A 14 -9.03 3.46 -2.70
N ALA A 15 -9.30 2.22 -3.11
CA ALA A 15 -8.27 1.23 -3.45
C ALA A 15 -7.38 1.68 -4.61
N GLU A 16 -7.98 2.24 -5.66
CA GLU A 16 -7.24 2.72 -6.84
C GLU A 16 -6.33 3.91 -6.49
N ALA A 17 -6.82 4.86 -5.68
CA ALA A 17 -6.04 6.00 -5.24
C ALA A 17 -4.82 5.58 -4.39
N VAL A 18 -5.00 4.61 -3.50
CA VAL A 18 -3.90 4.04 -2.70
C VAL A 18 -2.92 3.29 -3.61
N ALA A 19 -3.42 2.48 -4.55
CA ALA A 19 -2.58 1.73 -5.48
C ALA A 19 -1.71 2.64 -6.36
N GLU A 20 -2.28 3.74 -6.85
CA GLU A 20 -1.55 4.75 -7.63
C GLU A 20 -0.46 5.43 -6.82
N VAL A 21 -0.71 5.77 -5.54
CA VAL A 21 0.31 6.31 -4.64
C VAL A 21 1.45 5.30 -4.44
N LEU A 22 1.12 4.05 -4.14
CA LEU A 22 2.11 3.01 -3.87
C LEU A 22 2.93 2.61 -5.12
N THR A 23 2.34 2.70 -6.31
CA THR A 23 3.02 2.40 -7.58
C THR A 23 4.26 3.29 -7.81
N ARG A 24 4.28 4.49 -7.25
CA ARG A 24 5.45 5.41 -7.31
C ARG A 24 6.68 4.88 -6.57
N PHE A 25 6.47 3.98 -5.62
CA PHE A 25 7.52 3.39 -4.78
C PHE A 25 7.78 1.92 -5.11
N ALA A 26 6.76 1.21 -5.63
CA ALA A 26 6.84 -0.18 -6.09
C ALA A 26 6.30 -0.32 -7.53
N PRO A 27 7.02 0.15 -8.57
CA PRO A 27 6.57 0.00 -9.95
C PRO A 27 6.32 -1.46 -10.30
N HIS A 28 5.12 -1.78 -10.81
CA HIS A 28 4.67 -3.16 -11.09
C HIS A 28 4.63 -4.10 -9.86
N GLY A 29 4.81 -3.57 -8.66
CA GLY A 29 4.86 -4.32 -7.40
C GLY A 29 3.68 -4.04 -6.49
N VAL A 30 2.51 -3.69 -7.04
CA VAL A 30 1.29 -3.39 -6.28
C VAL A 30 0.21 -4.43 -6.62
N ALA A 31 -0.48 -4.92 -5.59
CA ALA A 31 -1.60 -5.84 -5.69
C ALA A 31 -2.80 -5.34 -4.88
N VAL A 32 -4.01 -5.67 -5.35
CA VAL A 32 -5.25 -5.39 -4.61
C VAL A 32 -5.88 -6.74 -4.26
N GLU A 33 -6.01 -7.00 -2.97
CA GLU A 33 -6.58 -8.22 -2.42
C GLU A 33 -8.00 -7.95 -1.93
N ALA A 34 -8.95 -8.73 -2.43
CA ALA A 34 -10.35 -8.67 -2.01
C ALA A 34 -10.77 -9.98 -1.35
N GLY A 35 -11.80 -9.91 -0.50
CA GLY A 35 -12.44 -11.10 0.06
C GLY A 35 -13.11 -11.97 -1.01
N ALA A 36 -13.59 -13.14 -0.61
CA ALA A 36 -14.24 -14.11 -1.51
C ALA A 36 -15.43 -13.53 -2.28
N GLU A 37 -16.09 -12.53 -1.71
CA GLU A 37 -17.24 -11.81 -2.27
C GLU A 37 -16.84 -10.82 -3.39
N GLY A 38 -15.54 -10.58 -3.60
CA GLY A 38 -14.99 -9.70 -4.64
C GLY A 38 -14.72 -8.26 -4.21
N ILE A 39 -14.11 -7.48 -5.12
CA ILE A 39 -13.61 -6.11 -4.88
C ILE A 39 -14.72 -5.13 -4.46
N CYS A 40 -15.95 -5.33 -4.94
CA CYS A 40 -17.07 -4.41 -4.67
C CYS A 40 -17.86 -4.75 -3.38
N ALA A 41 -17.51 -5.83 -2.68
CA ALA A 41 -18.35 -6.36 -1.61
C ALA A 41 -17.89 -5.98 -0.19
N GLY A 42 -16.76 -5.29 -0.05
CA GLY A 42 -16.22 -4.93 1.26
C GLY A 42 -14.89 -4.19 1.19
N PRO A 43 -14.22 -4.00 2.34
CA PRO A 43 -12.88 -3.46 2.36
C PRO A 43 -11.91 -4.38 1.63
N VAL A 44 -10.94 -3.77 0.96
CA VAL A 44 -9.86 -4.45 0.24
C VAL A 44 -8.52 -4.06 0.86
N THR A 45 -7.51 -4.90 0.65
CA THR A 45 -6.14 -4.61 1.09
C THR A 45 -5.31 -4.29 -0.14
N VAL A 46 -4.69 -3.11 -0.16
CA VAL A 46 -3.72 -2.75 -1.19
C VAL A 46 -2.32 -3.05 -0.65
N CYS A 47 -1.61 -3.95 -1.33
CA CYS A 47 -0.27 -4.40 -0.97
C CYS A 47 0.75 -3.84 -1.95
N ALA A 48 1.91 -3.41 -1.47
CA ALA A 48 3.06 -3.02 -2.28
C ALA A 48 4.34 -3.69 -1.77
N TYR A 49 5.19 -4.12 -2.70
CA TYR A 49 6.41 -4.86 -2.38
C TYR A 49 7.66 -4.03 -2.69
N LEU A 50 8.33 -3.59 -1.63
CA LEU A 50 9.55 -2.77 -1.71
C LEU A 50 10.79 -3.66 -1.58
N PRO A 51 11.82 -3.50 -2.43
CA PRO A 51 13.05 -4.24 -2.29
C PRO A 51 13.79 -3.81 -1.01
N ALA A 52 14.26 -4.77 -0.20
CA ALA A 52 15.05 -4.46 0.99
C ALA A 52 16.49 -4.09 0.61
N ASN A 53 16.66 -2.83 0.23
CA ASN A 53 17.95 -2.21 -0.05
C ASN A 53 18.26 -1.12 1.00
N GLU A 54 19.43 -0.48 0.87
CA GLU A 54 19.89 0.59 1.76
C GLU A 54 18.96 1.82 1.81
N HIS A 55 18.10 2.01 0.81
CA HIS A 55 17.14 3.11 0.75
C HIS A 55 15.80 2.79 1.42
N LEU A 56 15.55 1.52 1.79
CA LEU A 56 14.27 1.07 2.33
C LEU A 56 13.73 1.95 3.48
N PRO A 57 14.52 2.35 4.50
CA PRO A 57 14.02 3.20 5.59
C PRO A 57 13.56 4.57 5.11
N ARG A 58 14.19 5.13 4.06
CA ARG A 58 13.76 6.38 3.44
C ARG A 58 12.47 6.18 2.65
N THR A 59 12.38 5.10 1.88
CA THR A 59 11.19 4.77 1.09
C THR A 59 9.97 4.56 1.99
N GLN A 60 10.11 3.88 3.14
CA GLN A 60 9.03 3.72 4.11
C GLN A 60 8.45 5.07 4.55
N ARG A 61 9.30 6.01 4.95
CA ARG A 61 8.85 7.36 5.36
C ARG A 61 8.14 8.11 4.25
N LEU A 62 8.64 8.00 3.01
CA LEU A 62 8.00 8.66 1.86
C LEU A 62 6.64 8.02 1.53
N VAL A 63 6.50 6.71 1.71
CA VAL A 63 5.21 6.01 1.58
C VAL A 63 4.23 6.49 2.64
N GLU A 64 4.63 6.55 3.91
CA GLU A 64 3.82 7.06 5.01
C GLU A 64 3.38 8.51 4.75
N GLU A 65 4.29 9.38 4.35
CA GLU A 65 4.00 10.80 4.04
C GLU A 65 3.03 10.93 2.86
N ALA A 66 3.22 10.15 1.79
CA ALA A 66 2.34 10.19 0.62
C ALA A 66 0.93 9.69 0.93
N LEU A 67 0.81 8.61 1.73
CA LEU A 67 -0.49 8.10 2.19
C LEU A 67 -1.14 9.07 3.18
N TRP A 68 -0.37 9.73 4.04
CA TRP A 68 -0.87 10.76 4.94
C TRP A 68 -1.44 11.96 4.18
N HIS A 69 -0.78 12.41 3.11
CA HIS A 69 -1.28 13.46 2.24
C HIS A 69 -2.58 13.05 1.55
N LEU A 70 -2.69 11.81 1.05
CA LEU A 70 -3.95 11.27 0.53
C LEU A 70 -5.03 11.23 1.62
N GLY A 71 -4.63 10.88 2.84
CA GLY A 71 -5.43 10.91 4.07
C GLY A 71 -6.09 12.25 4.39
N GLN A 72 -5.54 13.36 3.87
CA GLN A 72 -6.13 14.69 4.02
C GLN A 72 -7.35 14.92 3.09
N ILE A 73 -7.54 14.07 2.07
CA ILE A 73 -8.62 14.17 1.08
C ILE A 73 -9.70 13.12 1.37
N ILE A 74 -9.29 11.89 1.67
CA ILE A 74 -10.15 10.75 1.99
C ILE A 74 -9.55 10.01 3.18
N PRO A 75 -10.33 9.47 4.14
CA PRO A 75 -9.75 8.76 5.28
C PRO A 75 -8.93 7.54 4.85
N ILE A 76 -7.62 7.60 5.06
CA ILE A 76 -6.67 6.49 4.81
C ILE A 76 -6.03 6.11 6.15
N PRO A 77 -6.08 4.83 6.58
CA PRO A 77 -5.41 4.38 7.78
C PRO A 77 -3.89 4.33 7.60
N GLU A 78 -3.16 4.24 8.70
CA GLU A 78 -1.72 4.03 8.66
C GLU A 78 -1.36 2.70 7.98
N PRO A 79 -0.31 2.67 7.13
CA PRO A 79 0.15 1.44 6.50
C PRO A 79 0.78 0.48 7.52
N ALA A 80 0.59 -0.82 7.32
CA ALA A 80 1.33 -1.86 8.02
C ALA A 80 2.54 -2.31 7.19
N PHE A 81 3.65 -2.58 7.87
CA PHE A 81 4.90 -3.03 7.24
C PHE A 81 5.28 -4.43 7.72
N ARG A 82 5.61 -5.32 6.79
CA ARG A 82 5.96 -6.72 7.10
C ARG A 82 7.09 -7.22 6.20
N PRO A 83 8.19 -7.75 6.75
CA PRO A 83 9.22 -8.42 5.95
C PRO A 83 8.67 -9.68 5.26
N VAL A 84 9.10 -9.90 4.02
CA VAL A 84 8.79 -11.07 3.17
C VAL A 84 10.08 -11.56 2.51
N ALA A 85 10.22 -12.87 2.35
CA ALA A 85 11.48 -13.60 2.09
C ALA A 85 12.30 -13.19 0.84
#